data_AF-A0A0N1EX72-F1
#
_entry.id   AF-A0A0N1EX72-F1
#
_cell.length_a   1.000
_cell.length_b   1.000
_cell.length_c   1.000
_cell.angle_alpha   90.00
_cell.angle_beta   90.00
_cell.angle_gamma   90.00
#
_symmetry.space_group_name_H-M   'P 1'
#
loop_
_entity.id
_entity.type
_entity.pdbx_description
1 polymer ?
#
loop_
_entity_poly.entity_id
_entity_poly.type
_entity_poly.pdbx_seq_one_letter_code
_entity_poly.pdbx_strand_id
1 'polypeptide(L)'
;VQRASFYDPEINRSYGMMAAHYGVGILPARPRKPRDKAKVEAGVRFAQSYILGRLRRQTFFSLAEANAAIAAMVERINAHVMRRLGVSRRHLFETVERPVLALLPDADYQFAEWRLARVSLDYHVEFDGFFYSVPHGLIREQVDIRATTRTIELFHRGQRIAAHQRRHGGRRHGTDPDHMPSAHRRYAE
;
A
#
# COMPACT_ATOMS: atom_id res chain seq x y z
N VAL A 1 1.82 -8.61 -6.79
CA VAL A 1 2.66 -8.94 -7.96
C VAL A 1 1.72 -9.38 -9.06
N GLN A 2 1.71 -8.70 -10.20
CA GLN A 2 0.87 -9.05 -11.34
C GLN A 2 1.49 -10.22 -12.13
N ARG A 3 2.83 -10.27 -12.22
CA ARG A 3 3.58 -11.42 -12.75
C ARG A 3 4.86 -11.65 -11.95
N ALA A 4 5.01 -12.86 -11.39
CA ALA A 4 6.24 -13.22 -10.68
C ALA A 4 7.28 -13.76 -11.68
N SER A 5 8.44 -13.12 -11.76
CA SER A 5 9.57 -13.51 -12.60
C SER A 5 10.87 -13.18 -11.87
N PHE A 6 11.93 -13.97 -12.11
CA PHE A 6 13.25 -13.73 -11.52
C PHE A 6 14.00 -12.59 -12.21
N TYR A 7 13.73 -12.37 -13.50
CA TYR A 7 14.44 -11.39 -14.33
C TYR A 7 13.63 -10.11 -14.57
N ASP A 8 12.29 -10.23 -14.68
CA ASP A 8 11.42 -9.09 -14.98
C ASP A 8 10.04 -9.25 -14.30
N PRO A 9 9.96 -9.06 -12.99
CA PRO A 9 8.71 -9.17 -12.26
C PRO A 9 7.81 -7.95 -12.49
N GLU A 10 6.59 -8.17 -12.97
CA GLU A 10 5.56 -7.13 -12.98
C GLU A 10 4.98 -7.00 -11.57
N ILE A 11 5.46 -6.00 -10.85
CA ILE A 11 4.99 -5.67 -9.51
C ILE A 11 3.69 -4.87 -9.63
N ASN A 12 2.78 -5.03 -8.67
CA ASN A 12 1.60 -4.17 -8.61
C ASN A 12 2.07 -2.71 -8.54
N ARG A 13 1.52 -1.83 -9.38
CA ARG A 13 1.95 -0.43 -9.50
C ARG A 13 2.10 0.28 -8.16
N SER A 14 1.12 0.16 -7.27
CA SER A 14 1.14 0.77 -5.93
C SER A 14 2.24 0.19 -5.04
N TYR A 15 2.56 -1.09 -5.18
CA TYR A 15 3.65 -1.72 -4.44
C TYR A 15 5.03 -1.31 -5.00
N GLY A 16 5.16 -1.21 -6.32
CA GLY A 16 6.38 -0.71 -6.97
C GLY A 16 6.66 0.76 -6.62
N MET A 17 5.63 1.60 -6.57
CA MET A 17 5.76 2.99 -6.13
C MET A 17 6.22 3.11 -4.67
N MET A 18 5.70 2.25 -3.78
CA MET A 18 6.16 2.20 -2.38
C MET A 18 7.63 1.79 -2.29
N ALA A 19 8.04 0.77 -3.05
CA ALA A 19 9.41 0.31 -3.11
C ALA A 19 10.36 1.42 -3.59
N ALA A 20 9.97 2.14 -4.66
CA ALA A 20 10.74 3.28 -5.14
C ALA A 20 10.85 4.40 -4.08
N HIS A 21 9.76 4.71 -3.38
CA HIS A 21 9.74 5.73 -2.33
C HIS A 21 10.73 5.45 -1.20
N TYR A 22 10.80 4.19 -0.73
CA TYR A 22 11.70 3.79 0.35
C TYR A 22 13.06 3.27 -0.14
N GLY A 23 13.36 3.32 -1.44
CA GLY A 23 14.61 2.79 -2.00
C GLY A 23 14.79 1.29 -1.82
N VAL A 24 13.69 0.52 -1.77
CA VAL A 24 13.69 -0.93 -1.53
C VAL A 24 13.51 -1.70 -2.83
N GLY A 25 14.40 -2.67 -3.10
CA GLY A 25 14.21 -3.63 -4.18
C GLY A 25 13.23 -4.73 -3.80
N ILE A 26 12.26 -5.02 -4.66
CA ILE A 26 11.33 -6.15 -4.48
C ILE A 26 11.77 -7.31 -5.37
N LEU A 27 12.12 -8.43 -4.73
CA LEU A 27 12.46 -9.67 -5.41
C LEU A 27 11.37 -10.72 -5.12
N PRO A 28 10.41 -10.95 -6.03
CA PRO A 28 9.36 -11.92 -5.77
C PRO A 28 9.90 -13.35 -5.84
N ALA A 29 9.51 -14.17 -4.86
CA ALA A 29 9.75 -15.60 -4.90
C ALA A 29 8.99 -16.24 -6.08
N ARG A 30 9.58 -17.26 -6.71
CA ARG A 30 8.92 -17.93 -7.84
C ARG A 30 7.69 -18.69 -7.36
N PRO A 31 6.58 -18.70 -8.14
CA PRO A 31 5.41 -19.50 -7.81
C PRO A 31 5.79 -20.98 -7.63
N ARG A 32 5.24 -21.62 -6.58
CA ARG A 32 5.47 -23.04 -6.26
C ARG A 32 6.95 -23.43 -6.03
N LYS A 33 7.83 -22.47 -5.68
CA LYS A 33 9.21 -22.73 -5.28
C LYS A 33 9.44 -22.35 -3.81
N PRO A 34 9.06 -23.21 -2.84
CA PRO A 34 9.11 -22.88 -1.41
C PRO A 34 10.54 -22.59 -0.90
N ARG A 35 11.57 -23.11 -1.57
CA ARG A 35 12.97 -22.89 -1.19
C ARG A 35 13.44 -21.45 -1.32
N ASP A 36 12.80 -20.64 -2.17
CA ASP A 36 13.21 -19.25 -2.44
C ASP A 36 13.00 -18.33 -1.20
N LYS A 37 12.13 -18.72 -0.26
CA LYS A 37 11.84 -17.98 0.97
C LYS A 37 12.00 -18.79 2.25
N ALA A 38 12.76 -19.89 2.20
CA ALA A 38 12.86 -20.84 3.31
C ALA A 38 13.34 -20.18 4.63
N LYS A 39 14.31 -19.26 4.59
CA LYS A 39 14.77 -18.52 5.78
C LYS A 39 13.69 -17.64 6.39
N VAL A 40 12.92 -16.94 5.54
CA VAL A 40 11.82 -16.07 5.97
C VAL A 40 10.73 -16.91 6.63
N GLU A 41 10.31 -18.01 6.01
CA GLU A 41 9.29 -18.89 6.57
C GLU A 41 9.72 -19.53 7.90
N ALA A 42 10.98 -19.96 8.00
CA ALA A 42 11.52 -20.48 9.25
C ALA A 42 11.53 -19.43 10.36
N GLY A 43 11.89 -18.18 10.04
CA GLY A 43 11.85 -17.05 10.97
C GLY A 43 10.42 -16.74 11.45
N VAL A 44 9.46 -16.68 10.53
CA VAL A 44 8.04 -16.47 10.86
C VAL A 44 7.52 -17.59 11.76
N ARG A 45 7.78 -18.85 11.39
CA ARG A 45 7.38 -20.01 12.20
C ARG A 45 7.97 -19.95 13.61
N PHE A 46 9.25 -19.62 13.72
CA PHE A 46 9.93 -19.46 15.01
C PHE A 46 9.25 -18.38 15.87
N ALA A 47 9.02 -17.18 15.32
CA ALA A 47 8.38 -16.09 16.05
C ALA A 47 6.96 -16.47 16.48
N GLN A 48 6.17 -17.06 15.58
CA GLN A 48 4.81 -17.53 15.89
C GLN A 48 4.81 -18.57 17.01
N SER A 49 5.60 -19.63 16.89
CA SER A 49 5.65 -20.70 17.90
C SER A 49 6.12 -20.18 19.26
N TYR A 50 7.11 -19.27 19.27
CA TYR A 50 7.62 -18.69 20.51
C TYR A 50 6.58 -17.80 21.20
N ILE A 51 6.00 -16.84 20.46
CA ILE A 51 5.06 -15.85 20.99
C ILE A 51 3.77 -16.55 21.41
N LEU A 52 3.11 -17.27 20.50
CA LEU A 52 1.85 -17.96 20.79
C LEU A 52 2.04 -19.02 21.87
N GLY A 53 3.14 -19.77 21.83
CA GLY A 53 3.45 -20.77 22.84
C GLY A 53 3.58 -20.17 24.25
N ARG A 54 4.23 -19.01 24.39
CA ARG A 54 4.40 -18.31 25.67
C ARG A 54 3.11 -17.66 26.17
N LEU A 55 2.30 -17.12 25.27
CA LEU A 55 1.06 -16.41 25.61
C LEU A 55 -0.18 -17.32 25.65
N ARG A 56 -0.05 -18.62 25.34
CA ARG A 56 -1.18 -19.57 25.19
C ARG A 56 -2.12 -19.72 26.39
N ARG A 57 -1.72 -19.29 27.58
CA ARG A 57 -2.51 -19.38 28.83
C ARG A 57 -2.93 -18.00 29.35
N GLN A 58 -2.68 -16.95 28.59
CA GLN A 58 -3.06 -15.59 28.94
C GLN A 58 -4.33 -15.23 28.17
N THR A 59 -5.33 -14.74 28.91
CA THR A 59 -6.55 -14.17 28.33
C THR A 59 -6.36 -12.66 28.23
N PHE A 60 -6.70 -12.09 27.07
CA PHE A 60 -6.63 -10.65 26.83
C PHE A 60 -8.03 -10.07 26.77
N PHE A 61 -8.22 -8.88 27.32
CA PHE A 61 -9.50 -8.17 27.35
C PHE A 61 -9.53 -6.98 26.39
N SER A 62 -8.41 -6.69 25.72
CA SER A 62 -8.34 -5.68 24.66
C SER A 62 -7.23 -5.98 23.66
N LEU A 63 -7.35 -5.39 22.46
CA LEU A 63 -6.29 -5.46 21.46
C LEU A 63 -5.00 -4.77 21.93
N ALA A 64 -5.12 -3.68 22.70
CA ALA A 64 -3.98 -2.96 23.25
C ALA A 64 -3.17 -3.84 24.21
N GLU A 65 -3.84 -4.60 25.08
CA GLU A 65 -3.20 -5.55 26.00
C GLU A 65 -2.48 -6.67 25.24
N ALA A 66 -3.12 -7.25 24.22
CA ALA A 66 -2.52 -8.28 23.38
C ALA A 66 -1.26 -7.75 22.66
N ASN A 67 -1.33 -6.54 22.09
CA ASN A 67 -0.19 -5.91 21.42
C ASN A 67 0.97 -5.65 22.39
N ALA A 68 0.70 -5.20 23.61
CA ALA A 68 1.73 -4.99 24.63
C ALA A 68 2.43 -6.30 25.02
N ALA A 69 1.67 -7.39 25.21
CA ALA A 69 2.23 -8.70 25.52
C ALA A 69 3.08 -9.26 24.36
N ILE A 70 2.64 -9.07 23.11
CA ILE A 70 3.41 -9.45 21.92
C ILE A 70 4.72 -8.64 21.87
N ALA A 71 4.67 -7.33 22.09
CA ALA A 71 5.86 -6.47 22.09
C ALA A 71 6.90 -6.95 23.11
N ALA A 72 6.47 -7.30 24.33
CA ALA A 72 7.35 -7.87 25.34
C ALA A 72 8.00 -9.20 24.89
N MET A 73 7.27 -10.05 24.15
CA MET A 73 7.86 -11.29 23.60
C MET A 73 8.86 -11.01 22.47
N VAL A 74 8.60 -10.02 21.62
CA VAL A 74 9.53 -9.58 20.57
C VAL A 74 10.84 -9.07 21.18
N GLU A 75 10.76 -8.26 22.25
CA GLU A 75 11.93 -7.81 23.00
C GLU A 75 12.75 -9.00 23.51
N ARG A 76 12.10 -10.02 24.08
CA ARG A 76 12.79 -11.23 24.56
C ARG A 76 13.44 -12.02 23.43
N ILE A 77 12.79 -12.15 22.28
CA ILE A 77 13.34 -12.82 21.09
C ILE A 77 14.62 -12.10 20.62
N ASN A 78 14.59 -10.77 20.61
CA ASN A 78 15.68 -9.96 20.10
C ASN A 78 16.86 -9.87 21.07
N ALA A 79 16.60 -9.84 22.38
CA ALA A 79 17.63 -9.83 23.43
C ALA A 79 18.26 -11.22 23.69
N HIS A 80 17.61 -12.31 23.28
CA HIS A 80 18.11 -13.67 23.54
C HIS A 80 19.44 -13.93 22.82
N VAL A 81 20.46 -14.32 23.59
CA VAL A 81 21.77 -14.73 23.07
C VAL A 81 21.63 -16.05 22.32
N MET A 82 21.97 -16.02 21.03
CA MET A 82 21.86 -17.19 20.16
C MET A 82 23.06 -18.12 20.40
N ARG A 83 22.80 -19.35 20.85
CA ARG A 83 23.84 -20.35 21.20
C ARG A 83 24.96 -20.49 20.16
N ARG A 84 24.61 -20.51 18.87
CA ARG A 84 25.58 -20.70 17.77
C ARG A 84 26.48 -19.49 17.53
N LEU A 85 25.99 -18.29 17.81
CA LEU A 85 26.69 -17.04 17.49
C LEU A 85 27.27 -16.35 18.73
N GLY A 86 26.87 -16.76 19.94
CA GLY A 86 27.34 -16.14 21.19
C GLY A 86 26.82 -14.73 21.45
N VAL A 87 26.04 -14.16 20.52
CA VAL A 87 25.47 -12.81 20.59
C VAL A 87 23.96 -12.81 20.35
N SER A 88 23.28 -11.74 20.76
CA SER A 88 21.84 -11.56 20.54
C SER A 88 21.54 -10.99 19.15
N ARG A 89 20.27 -11.09 18.70
CA ARG A 89 19.84 -10.47 17.43
C ARG A 89 19.93 -8.94 17.52
N ARG A 90 19.59 -8.37 18.68
CA ARG A 90 19.73 -6.93 18.95
C ARG A 90 21.19 -6.48 18.78
N HIS A 91 22.13 -7.23 19.34
CA HIS A 91 23.55 -6.91 19.21
C HIS A 91 23.99 -6.89 17.73
N LEU A 92 23.59 -7.88 16.93
CA LEU A 92 23.88 -7.90 15.50
C LEU A 92 23.26 -6.71 14.76
N PHE A 93 21.99 -6.38 15.06
CA PHE A 93 21.34 -5.21 14.47
C PHE A 93 22.10 -3.92 14.81
N GLU A 94 22.46 -3.71 16.08
CA GLU A 94 23.12 -2.48 16.53
C GLU A 94 24.54 -2.33 15.99
N THR A 95 25.29 -3.44 15.90
CA THR A 95 26.72 -3.41 15.52
C THR A 95 26.97 -3.56 14.04
N VAL A 96 26.08 -4.24 13.30
CA VAL A 96 26.27 -4.56 11.88
C VAL A 96 25.29 -3.82 10.99
N GLU A 97 23.99 -3.90 11.27
CA GLU A 97 22.95 -3.39 10.35
C GLU A 97 22.74 -1.88 10.51
N ARG A 98 22.57 -1.40 11.75
CA ARG A 98 22.22 -0.02 12.06
C ARG A 98 23.16 1.02 11.44
N PRO A 99 24.49 0.84 11.42
CA PRO A 99 25.41 1.81 10.83
C PRO A 99 25.28 1.95 9.31
N VAL A 100 24.72 0.94 8.62
CA VAL A 100 24.59 0.91 7.16
C VAL A 100 23.15 1.13 6.68
N LEU A 101 22.20 1.39 7.59
CA LEU A 101 20.82 1.72 7.21
C LEU A 101 20.75 3.11 6.57
N ALA A 102 20.02 3.20 5.47
CA ALA A 102 19.67 4.48 4.86
C ALA A 102 18.69 5.26 5.75
N LEU A 103 18.73 6.59 5.64
CA LEU A 103 17.71 7.44 6.23
C LEU A 103 16.36 7.21 5.54
N LEU A 104 15.28 7.33 6.30
CA LEU A 104 13.94 7.33 5.72
C LEU A 104 13.71 8.66 4.99
N PRO A 105 12.88 8.67 3.92
CA PRO A 105 12.39 9.91 3.33
C PRO A 105 11.66 10.78 4.37
N ASP A 106 11.71 12.10 4.19
CA ASP A 106 11.07 13.07 5.11
C ASP A 106 9.54 12.92 5.18
N ALA A 107 8.92 12.43 4.10
CA ALA A 107 7.50 12.22 4.00
C ALA A 107 7.18 10.72 3.88
N ASP A 108 6.11 10.28 4.56
CA ASP A 108 5.60 8.93 4.43
C ASP A 108 5.07 8.64 3.02
N TYR A 109 5.19 7.38 2.60
CA TYR A 109 4.57 6.94 1.35
C TYR A 109 3.05 7.06 1.43
N GLN A 110 2.47 7.83 0.52
CA GLN A 110 1.02 7.90 0.35
C GLN A 110 0.54 6.78 -0.58
N PHE A 111 -0.13 5.78 0.00
CA PHE A 111 -0.77 4.74 -0.78
C PHE A 111 -1.81 5.32 -1.75
N ALA A 112 -1.73 4.90 -3.00
CA ALA A 112 -2.72 5.19 -4.03
C ALA A 112 -3.15 3.90 -4.72
N GLU A 113 -4.45 3.70 -4.86
CA GLU A 113 -5.02 2.67 -5.72
C GLU A 113 -5.09 3.20 -7.15
N TRP A 114 -4.76 2.35 -8.12
CA TRP A 114 -4.86 2.68 -9.53
C TRP A 114 -5.96 1.83 -10.18
N ARG A 115 -6.90 2.47 -10.87
CA ARG A 115 -7.94 1.80 -11.66
C ARG A 115 -8.06 2.43 -13.03
N LEU A 116 -8.25 1.60 -14.04
CA LEU A 116 -8.63 2.07 -15.37
C LEU A 116 -10.16 2.16 -15.42
N ALA A 117 -10.69 3.30 -15.84
CA ALA A 117 -12.12 3.52 -15.97
C ALA A 117 -12.46 4.15 -17.31
N ARG A 118 -13.63 3.81 -17.84
CA ARG A 118 -14.18 4.46 -19.03
C ARG A 118 -15.07 5.62 -18.60
N VAL A 119 -14.90 6.77 -19.25
CA VAL A 119 -15.73 7.95 -19.00
C VAL A 119 -17.16 7.71 -19.50
N SER A 120 -18.12 7.89 -18.60
CA SER A 120 -19.55 7.77 -18.89
C SER A 120 -20.06 8.91 -19.76
N LEU A 121 -21.27 8.75 -20.32
CA LEU A 121 -21.89 9.75 -21.23
C LEU A 121 -22.18 11.08 -20.54
N ASP A 122 -22.34 11.04 -19.22
CA ASP A 122 -22.51 12.20 -18.36
C ASP A 122 -21.17 12.81 -17.94
N TYR A 123 -20.05 12.51 -18.63
CA TYR A 123 -18.70 13.02 -18.36
C TYR A 123 -18.17 12.75 -16.94
N HIS A 124 -18.59 11.64 -16.31
CA HIS A 124 -18.06 11.19 -15.03
C HIS A 124 -17.33 9.84 -15.12
N VAL A 125 -16.50 9.59 -14.12
CA VAL A 125 -15.99 8.25 -13.80
C VAL A 125 -16.39 7.87 -12.38
N GLU A 126 -16.67 6.58 -12.19
CA GLU A 126 -17.09 6.03 -10.91
C GLU A 126 -15.90 5.43 -10.16
N PHE A 127 -15.82 5.73 -8.87
CA PHE A 127 -14.88 5.12 -7.94
C PHE A 127 -15.54 4.96 -6.56
N ASP A 128 -15.64 3.71 -6.10
CA ASP A 128 -16.28 3.30 -4.84
C ASP A 128 -17.71 3.88 -4.65
N GLY A 129 -18.52 3.91 -5.72
CA GLY A 129 -19.90 4.40 -5.70
C GLY A 129 -20.05 5.92 -5.78
N PHE A 130 -18.95 6.67 -5.92
CA PHE A 130 -18.96 8.12 -6.13
C PHE A 130 -18.52 8.47 -7.56
N PHE A 131 -19.14 9.50 -8.13
CA PHE A 131 -18.96 9.93 -9.51
C PHE A 131 -18.19 11.25 -9.55
N TYR A 132 -17.05 11.22 -10.22
CA TYR A 132 -16.12 12.34 -10.35
C TYR A 132 -16.06 12.78 -11.80
N SER A 133 -16.32 14.07 -12.03
CA SER A 133 -16.36 14.62 -13.39
C SER A 133 -14.97 14.68 -14.03
N VAL A 134 -14.95 14.59 -15.35
CA VAL A 134 -13.79 14.84 -16.22
C VAL A 134 -14.21 15.82 -17.32
N PRO A 135 -13.26 16.52 -17.97
CA PRO A 135 -13.57 17.34 -19.13
C PRO A 135 -14.41 16.59 -20.17
N HIS A 136 -15.56 17.13 -20.56
CA HIS A 136 -16.54 16.47 -21.43
C HIS A 136 -16.00 15.98 -22.77
N GLY A 137 -14.92 16.56 -23.28
CA GLY A 137 -14.24 16.10 -24.48
C GLY A 137 -13.69 14.67 -24.38
N LEU A 138 -13.66 14.09 -23.18
CA LEU A 138 -13.16 12.74 -22.90
C LEU A 138 -14.29 11.71 -22.72
N ILE A 139 -15.54 12.05 -23.05
CA ILE A 139 -16.65 11.08 -23.02
C ILE A 139 -16.28 9.83 -23.83
N ARG A 140 -16.53 8.65 -23.25
CA ARG A 140 -16.19 7.31 -23.78
C ARG A 140 -14.70 6.97 -23.88
N GLU A 141 -13.78 7.90 -23.59
CA GLU A 141 -12.35 7.61 -23.49
C GLU A 141 -12.03 6.83 -22.21
N GLN A 142 -10.84 6.24 -22.16
CA GLN A 142 -10.31 5.56 -20.97
C GLN A 142 -9.37 6.47 -20.21
N VAL A 143 -9.53 6.51 -18.88
CA VAL A 143 -8.70 7.31 -17.98
C VAL A 143 -8.20 6.46 -16.81
N ASP A 144 -7.00 6.76 -16.35
CA ASP A 144 -6.45 6.19 -15.12
C ASP A 144 -6.93 7.00 -13.91
N ILE A 145 -7.53 6.33 -12.96
CA ILE A 145 -7.88 6.85 -11.65
C ILE A 145 -6.74 6.52 -10.69
N ARG A 146 -6.15 7.54 -10.06
CA ARG A 146 -5.27 7.42 -8.90
C ARG A 146 -6.03 7.87 -7.66
N ALA A 147 -6.41 6.91 -6.82
CA ALA A 147 -7.20 7.14 -5.62
C ALA A 147 -6.34 7.01 -4.36
N THR A 148 -6.11 8.12 -3.66
CA THR A 148 -5.48 8.14 -2.33
C THR A 148 -6.56 8.13 -1.25
N THR A 149 -6.18 8.22 0.03
CA THR A 149 -7.15 8.36 1.13
C THR A 149 -8.00 9.64 1.01
N ARG A 150 -7.44 10.71 0.44
CA ARG A 150 -8.04 12.05 0.42
C ARG A 150 -8.37 12.58 -0.97
N THR A 151 -7.77 12.06 -2.02
CA THR A 151 -7.85 12.67 -3.36
C THR A 151 -8.06 11.61 -4.42
N ILE A 152 -8.91 11.92 -5.39
CA ILE A 152 -9.06 11.20 -6.66
C ILE A 152 -8.42 12.05 -7.75
N GLU A 153 -7.32 11.56 -8.31
CA GLU A 153 -6.68 12.20 -9.47
C GLU A 153 -6.98 11.38 -10.72
N LEU A 154 -7.33 12.07 -11.81
CA LEU A 154 -7.72 11.45 -13.07
C LEU A 154 -6.67 11.80 -14.12
N PHE A 155 -6.20 10.79 -14.86
CA PHE A 155 -5.17 10.93 -15.88
C PHE A 155 -5.65 10.39 -17.22
N HIS A 156 -5.38 11.13 -18.28
CA HIS A 156 -5.58 10.67 -19.65
C HIS A 156 -4.22 10.66 -20.35
N ARG A 157 -3.80 9.49 -20.86
CA ARG A 157 -2.50 9.30 -21.54
C ARG A 157 -1.30 9.83 -20.71
N GLY A 158 -1.33 9.60 -19.40
CA GLY A 158 -0.27 10.01 -18.47
C GLY A 158 -0.32 11.47 -18.00
N GLN A 159 -1.18 12.31 -18.58
CA GLN A 159 -1.38 13.69 -18.14
C GLN A 159 -2.54 13.78 -17.15
N ARG A 160 -2.34 14.45 -16.02
CA ARG A 160 -3.41 14.69 -15.04
C ARG A 160 -4.41 15.69 -15.63
N ILE A 161 -5.67 15.29 -15.74
CA ILE A 161 -6.76 16.06 -16.32
C ILE A 161 -7.70 16.66 -15.26
N ALA A 162 -7.80 16.04 -14.09
CA ALA A 162 -8.65 16.51 -13.00
C ALA A 162 -8.14 15.98 -11.65
N ALA A 163 -8.47 16.69 -10.58
CA ALA A 163 -8.23 16.26 -9.21
C ALA A 163 -9.42 16.65 -8.33
N HIS A 164 -9.92 15.70 -7.55
CA HIS A 164 -11.10 15.85 -6.71
C HIS A 164 -10.81 15.40 -5.28
N GLN A 165 -11.48 16.00 -4.30
CA GLN A 165 -11.50 15.43 -2.95
C GLN A 165 -12.21 14.07 -2.98
N ARG A 166 -11.56 13.01 -2.46
CA ARG A 166 -12.17 11.69 -2.31
C ARG A 166 -13.29 11.78 -1.28
N ARG A 167 -14.44 11.26 -1.65
CA ARG A 167 -15.63 11.18 -0.80
C ARG A 167 -15.80 9.76 -0.26
N HIS A 168 -16.23 9.70 1.00
CA HIS A 168 -16.56 8.46 1.71
C HIS A 168 -18.03 8.45 2.18
N GLY A 169 -18.77 9.54 1.95
CA GLY A 169 -20.17 9.71 2.31
C GLY A 169 -20.80 10.93 1.64
N GLY A 170 -22.13 11.07 1.76
CA GLY A 170 -22.88 12.20 1.20
C GLY A 170 -23.30 12.04 -0.26
N ARG A 171 -23.45 13.16 -0.98
CA ARG A 171 -23.91 13.18 -2.38
C ARG A 171 -22.91 12.44 -3.28
N ARG A 172 -23.41 11.45 -4.03
CA ARG A 172 -22.59 10.58 -4.87
C ARG A 172 -22.02 11.28 -6.11
N HIS A 173 -22.74 12.22 -6.69
CA HIS A 173 -22.32 12.95 -7.89
C HIS A 173 -21.70 14.29 -7.49
N GLY A 174 -20.54 14.59 -8.07
CA GLY A 174 -19.83 15.85 -7.90
C GLY A 174 -19.30 16.30 -9.25
N THR A 175 -19.85 17.40 -9.74
CA THR A 175 -19.52 17.92 -11.06
C THR A 175 -18.82 19.25 -10.92
N ASP A 176 -17.62 19.33 -11.45
CA ASP A 176 -16.94 20.59 -11.66
C ASP A 176 -17.61 21.31 -12.86
N PRO A 177 -18.10 22.56 -12.70
CA PRO A 177 -18.66 23.32 -13.81
C PRO A 177 -17.72 23.40 -15.02
N ASP A 178 -16.41 23.47 -14.83
CA ASP A 178 -15.44 23.58 -15.94
C ASP A 178 -15.33 22.31 -16.77
N HIS A 179 -15.79 21.17 -16.22
CA HIS A 179 -15.86 19.92 -16.96
C HIS A 179 -17.07 19.82 -17.88
N MET A 180 -18.12 20.61 -17.63
CA MET A 180 -19.36 20.56 -18.40
C MET A 180 -19.22 21.18 -19.80
N PRO A 181 -19.95 20.67 -20.82
CA PRO A 181 -20.13 21.37 -22.09
C PRO A 181 -20.79 22.74 -21.87
N SER A 182 -20.48 23.71 -22.73
CA SER A 182 -21.04 25.08 -22.65
C SER A 182 -22.57 25.10 -22.63
N ALA A 183 -23.23 24.22 -23.38
CA ALA A 183 -24.69 24.11 -23.42
C ALA A 183 -25.28 23.63 -22.09
N HIS A 184 -24.60 22.71 -21.38
CA HIS A 184 -25.08 22.18 -20.10
C HIS A 184 -24.81 23.16 -18.96
N ARG A 185 -23.71 23.95 -19.02
CA ARG A 185 -23.45 25.01 -18.05
C ARG A 185 -24.58 26.04 -18.00
N ARG A 186 -25.06 26.47 -19.17
CA ARG A 186 -26.14 27.46 -19.31
C ARG A 186 -27.51 27.02 -18.78
N TYR A 187 -27.71 25.72 -18.59
CA TYR A 187 -28.96 25.16 -18.05
C TYR A 187 -28.89 24.89 -16.54
N ALA A 188 -27.68 24.96 -15.95
CA ALA A 188 -27.45 24.73 -14.52
C ALA A 188 -27.50 26.02 -13.68
N GLU A 189 -27.48 27.18 -14.32
CA GLU A 189 -27.80 28.51 -13.74
C GLU A 189 -29.32 28.74 -13.73
#